data_AF-A0A3S3N5Q7-F1
#
_entry.id   AF-A0A3S3N5Q7-F1
#
_cell.length_a   1.000
_cell.length_b   1.000
_cell.length_c   1.000
_cell.angle_alpha   90.00
_cell.angle_beta   90.00
_cell.angle_gamma   90.00
#
_symmetry.space_group_name_H-M   'P 1'
#
loop_
_entity.id
_entity.type
_entity.pdbx_description
1 polymer ?
#
loop_
_entity_poly.entity_id
_entity_poly.type
_entity_poly.pdbx_seq_one_letter_code
_entity_poly.pdbx_strand_id
1 'polypeptide(L)'
;MYENRPVLFAYCSETDTWRSAVAAEDDVGVTRSGENNIIFLSVIHRRRESVIISAAGPESERPIVFRPRFDGGVEGLAVGLIAGDAADRLHVYGDGKMAVVRSDGEVGSMRVRAFVIICIELWGVSLDGNGWDFICRVPKKLIERIKKPYGVMMGCLEERDGVVRVVLLSNYEGLWDLIWLFV
;
A
#
# COMPACT_ATOMS: atom_id res chain seq x y z
N MET A 1 27.23 -3.41 11.13
CA MET A 1 25.96 -3.75 10.46
C MET A 1 24.86 -3.59 11.49
N TYR A 2 23.86 -2.75 11.23
CA TYR A 2 22.72 -2.58 12.14
C TYR A 2 21.64 -3.57 11.68
N GLU A 3 21.29 -4.54 12.51
CA GLU A 3 20.19 -5.46 12.21
C GLU A 3 18.87 -4.68 12.30
N ASN A 4 18.26 -4.41 11.14
CA ASN A 4 17.01 -3.66 11.05
C ASN A 4 15.81 -4.59 11.30
N ARG A 5 15.68 -5.10 12.52
CA ARG A 5 14.55 -5.96 12.93
C ARG A 5 13.45 -5.12 13.58
N PRO A 6 12.33 -4.85 12.89
CA PRO A 6 11.25 -4.07 13.47
C PRO A 6 10.64 -4.80 14.67
N VAL A 7 10.21 -4.02 15.66
CA VAL A 7 9.51 -4.53 16.85
C VAL A 7 8.04 -4.17 16.71
N LEU A 8 7.18 -5.18 16.69
CA LEU A 8 5.74 -5.00 16.73
C LEU A 8 5.31 -4.77 18.17
N PHE A 9 4.49 -3.75 18.41
CA PHE A 9 3.81 -3.52 19.69
C PHE A 9 2.31 -3.69 19.45
N ALA A 10 1.69 -4.60 20.21
CA ALA A 10 0.26 -4.88 20.11
C ALA A 10 -0.39 -4.68 21.48
N TYR A 11 -1.52 -3.98 21.49
CA TYR A 11 -2.34 -3.79 22.69
C TYR A 11 -3.50 -4.79 22.70
N CYS A 12 -3.70 -5.48 23.81
CA CYS A 12 -4.84 -6.36 24.03
C CYS A 12 -5.82 -5.68 25.00
N SER A 13 -6.99 -5.30 24.50
CA SER A 13 -8.04 -4.65 25.30
C SER A 13 -8.70 -5.57 26.32
N GLU A 14 -8.70 -6.89 26.08
CA GLU A 14 -9.28 -7.88 27.01
C GLU A 14 -8.46 -8.01 28.29
N THR A 15 -7.13 -7.94 28.18
CA THR A 15 -6.22 -8.05 29.32
C THR A 15 -5.66 -6.71 29.78
N ASP A 16 -5.95 -5.62 29.08
CA ASP A 16 -5.38 -4.28 29.27
C ASP A 16 -3.85 -4.28 29.32
N THR A 17 -3.22 -5.00 28.40
CA THR A 17 -1.76 -5.15 28.37
C THR A 17 -1.17 -4.92 26.99
N TRP A 18 0.05 -4.39 26.98
CA TRP A 18 0.90 -4.35 25.80
C TRP A 18 1.73 -5.63 25.68
N ARG A 19 1.88 -6.12 24.46
CA ARG A 19 2.84 -7.16 24.08
C ARG A 19 3.79 -6.59 23.04
N SER A 20 5.04 -7.04 23.07
CA SER A 20 6.01 -6.73 22.03
C SER A 20 6.61 -8.00 21.47
N ALA A 21 6.87 -8.00 20.17
CA ALA A 21 7.54 -9.11 19.51
C ALA A 21 8.50 -8.57 18.46
N VAL A 22 9.74 -9.05 18.50
CA VAL A 22 10.73 -8.75 17.46
C VAL A 22 10.34 -9.56 16.23
N ALA A 23 10.09 -8.87 15.14
CA ALA A 23 9.66 -9.52 13.92
C ALA A 23 10.86 -10.19 13.24
N ALA A 24 10.65 -11.42 12.78
CA ALA A 24 11.66 -12.24 12.11
C ALA A 24 11.50 -12.16 10.60
N GLU A 25 12.59 -12.31 9.86
CA GLU A 25 12.49 -12.62 8.43
C GLU A 25 11.97 -14.06 8.28
N ASP A 26 11.22 -14.31 7.20
CA ASP A 26 10.76 -15.67 6.91
C ASP A 26 11.93 -16.49 6.35
N ASP A 27 12.59 -17.27 7.22
CA ASP A 27 13.68 -18.17 6.83
C ASP A 27 13.16 -19.45 6.14
N VAL A 28 11.86 -19.75 6.22
CA VAL A 28 11.30 -21.05 5.83
C VAL A 28 9.92 -20.87 5.23
N GLY A 29 9.87 -20.30 4.01
CA GLY A 29 8.73 -20.29 3.08
C GLY A 29 7.40 -20.67 3.73
N VAL A 30 6.95 -19.86 4.70
CA VAL A 30 5.75 -20.15 5.48
C VAL A 30 4.63 -19.98 4.49
N THR A 31 4.21 -21.12 3.98
CA THR A 31 3.11 -21.26 3.05
C THR A 31 1.97 -20.51 3.68
N ARG A 32 1.51 -19.46 2.98
CA ARG A 32 0.37 -18.63 3.34
C ARG A 32 -0.88 -19.53 3.36
N SER A 33 -1.00 -20.35 4.40
CA SER A 33 -2.18 -21.13 4.72
C SER A 33 -3.26 -20.09 4.99
N GLY A 34 -4.36 -20.19 4.25
CA GLY A 34 -5.44 -19.22 4.21
C GLY A 34 -6.17 -19.09 5.54
N GLU A 35 -5.53 -18.46 6.52
CA GLU A 35 -6.11 -18.18 7.82
C GLU A 35 -6.64 -16.74 7.82
N ASN A 36 -7.96 -16.65 8.01
CA ASN A 36 -8.79 -15.44 8.05
C ASN A 36 -8.45 -14.45 9.18
N ASN A 37 -7.20 -14.41 9.68
CA ASN A 37 -6.84 -13.65 10.87
C ASN A 37 -5.42 -13.06 10.83
N ILE A 38 -4.85 -12.90 9.63
CA ILE A 38 -3.57 -12.23 9.43
C ILE A 38 -3.80 -10.75 9.14
N ILE A 39 -3.32 -9.89 10.03
CA ILE A 39 -3.29 -8.44 9.83
C ILE A 39 -1.97 -8.08 9.16
N PHE A 40 -2.03 -7.44 8.00
CA PHE A 40 -0.85 -6.93 7.32
C PHE A 40 -0.66 -5.45 7.62
N LEU A 41 0.39 -5.13 8.37
CA LEU A 41 0.81 -3.75 8.58
C LEU A 41 1.82 -3.37 7.50
N SER A 42 1.49 -2.37 6.69
CA SER A 42 2.38 -1.87 5.63
C SER A 42 3.07 -0.59 6.11
N VAL A 43 4.39 -0.63 6.24
CA VAL A 43 5.22 0.53 6.58
C VAL A 43 6.20 0.77 5.44
N ILE A 44 6.24 1.99 4.93
CA ILE A 44 7.16 2.32 3.84
C ILE A 44 8.46 2.76 4.47
N HIS A 45 9.46 1.88 4.36
CA HIS A 45 10.70 2.02 5.10
C HIS A 45 11.72 2.87 4.33
N ARG A 46 11.68 2.91 2.99
CA ARG A 46 12.51 3.77 2.10
C ARG A 46 11.85 3.96 0.72
N ARG A 47 12.45 4.79 -0.15
CA ARG A 47 11.99 5.04 -1.54
C ARG A 47 11.79 3.77 -2.40
N ARG A 48 12.38 2.63 -2.04
CA ARG A 48 12.31 1.36 -2.81
C ARG A 48 11.97 0.13 -1.96
N GLU A 49 11.71 0.33 -0.67
CA GLU A 49 11.51 -0.77 0.29
C GLU A 49 10.23 -0.53 1.06
N SER A 50 9.23 -1.38 0.82
CA SER A 50 8.08 -1.54 1.71
C SER A 50 8.39 -2.66 2.70
N VAL A 51 8.12 -2.40 3.97
CA VAL A 51 8.15 -3.40 5.03
C VAL A 51 6.70 -3.78 5.30
N ILE A 52 6.38 -5.04 5.11
CA ILE A 52 5.06 -5.59 5.44
C ILE A 52 5.26 -6.51 6.63
N ILE A 53 4.57 -6.21 7.72
CA ILE A 53 4.56 -7.04 8.91
C ILE A 53 3.26 -7.82 8.89
N SER A 54 3.37 -9.13 8.75
CA SER A 54 2.25 -10.03 9.01
C SER A 54 2.20 -10.27 10.51
N ALA A 55 1.14 -9.76 11.13
CA ALA A 55 0.75 -10.10 12.48
C ALA A 55 -0.42 -11.07 12.35
N ALA A 56 -0.17 -12.37 12.51
CA ALA A 56 -1.27 -13.27 12.84
C ALA A 56 -1.83 -12.86 14.21
N GLY A 57 -3.13 -13.11 14.42
CA GLY A 57 -3.89 -12.65 15.59
C GLY A 57 -3.25 -12.97 16.97
N PRO A 58 -3.91 -12.61 18.08
CA PRO A 58 -3.32 -12.61 19.44
C PRO A 58 -2.70 -13.94 19.94
N GLU A 59 -2.96 -15.04 19.23
CA GLU A 59 -2.45 -16.40 19.47
C GLU A 59 -1.13 -16.72 18.73
N SER A 60 -0.71 -15.92 17.75
CA SER A 60 0.48 -16.21 16.96
C SER A 60 1.76 -15.74 17.64
N GLU A 61 2.73 -16.65 17.74
CA GLU A 61 3.92 -16.45 18.57
C GLU A 61 4.90 -15.40 18.02
N ARG A 62 4.92 -15.14 16.70
CA ARG A 62 5.93 -14.24 16.09
C ARG A 62 5.42 -13.51 14.84
N PRO A 63 5.50 -12.17 14.79
CA PRO A 63 5.25 -11.42 13.57
C PRO A 63 6.35 -11.69 12.54
N ILE A 64 5.94 -11.78 11.28
CA ILE A 64 6.82 -12.03 10.14
C ILE A 64 7.03 -10.73 9.38
N VAL A 65 8.28 -10.43 9.03
CA VAL A 65 8.66 -9.27 8.22
C VAL A 65 8.90 -9.70 6.79
N PHE A 66 8.12 -9.14 5.88
CA PHE A 66 8.36 -9.16 4.46
C PHE A 66 8.98 -7.84 4.02
N ARG A 67 9.96 -7.91 3.12
CA ARG A 67 10.62 -6.74 2.52
C ARG A 67 10.52 -6.81 1.00
N PRO A 68 9.30 -6.81 0.44
CA PRO A 68 9.16 -6.96 -1.00
C PRO A 68 9.83 -5.78 -1.70
N ARG A 69 10.68 -6.12 -2.67
CA ARG A 69 11.42 -5.16 -3.49
C ARG A 69 10.73 -4.99 -4.82
N PHE A 70 10.91 -3.81 -5.40
CA PHE A 70 10.59 -3.61 -6.81
C PHE A 70 11.85 -3.88 -7.63
N ASP A 71 11.82 -4.96 -8.42
CA ASP A 71 12.91 -5.31 -9.32
C ASP A 71 13.07 -4.33 -10.50
N GLY A 72 12.22 -3.31 -10.60
CA GLY A 72 12.12 -2.42 -11.77
C GLY A 72 12.18 -0.94 -11.46
N GLY A 73 13.11 -0.43 -10.64
CA GLY A 73 13.41 1.01 -10.55
C GLY A 73 12.22 1.94 -10.26
N VAL A 74 11.11 1.42 -9.74
CA VAL A 74 9.87 2.17 -9.57
C VAL A 74 9.96 2.99 -8.29
N GLU A 75 10.35 4.25 -8.43
CA GLU A 75 10.23 5.23 -7.35
C GLU A 75 8.75 5.67 -7.28
N GLY A 76 8.10 5.43 -6.14
CA GLY A 76 6.72 5.81 -5.89
C GLY A 76 6.55 6.32 -4.46
N LEU A 77 5.66 7.30 -4.28
CA LEU A 77 5.43 7.92 -2.98
C LEU A 77 4.38 7.13 -2.16
N ALA A 78 4.67 6.98 -0.88
CA ALA A 78 3.81 6.41 0.17
C ALA A 78 2.50 7.16 0.43
N VAL A 79 2.64 8.47 0.35
CA VAL A 79 1.59 9.47 0.50
C VAL A 79 1.90 10.46 -0.60
N GLY A 80 0.91 10.83 -1.41
CA GLY A 80 1.06 11.81 -2.48
C GLY A 80 1.26 13.23 -1.95
N LEU A 81 2.16 13.45 -1.00
CA LEU A 81 2.73 14.76 -0.72
C LEU A 81 3.81 15.00 -1.78
N ILE A 82 3.36 15.60 -2.87
CA ILE A 82 4.17 15.85 -4.07
C ILE A 82 5.18 16.94 -3.75
N ALA A 83 6.42 16.56 -3.46
CA ALA A 83 7.57 17.46 -3.45
C ALA A 83 8.53 17.03 -4.57
N GLY A 84 8.55 17.79 -5.67
CA GLY A 84 9.51 17.64 -6.77
C GLY A 84 9.14 16.61 -7.85
N ASP A 85 9.96 16.60 -8.91
CA ASP A 85 9.86 15.98 -10.24
C ASP A 85 9.49 14.48 -10.37
N ALA A 86 9.02 13.82 -9.31
CA ALA A 86 8.71 12.38 -9.25
C ALA A 86 7.20 12.09 -9.10
N ALA A 87 6.34 13.00 -9.53
CA ALA A 87 4.91 13.06 -9.18
C ALA A 87 3.97 12.12 -9.96
N ASP A 88 4.50 11.14 -10.69
CA ASP A 88 3.68 10.35 -11.64
C ASP A 88 3.00 9.13 -11.00
N ARG A 89 3.37 8.76 -9.76
CA ARG A 89 2.93 7.49 -9.14
C ARG A 89 2.66 7.59 -7.63
N LEU A 90 1.47 7.17 -7.23
CA LEU A 90 1.06 6.96 -5.83
C LEU A 90 0.97 5.45 -5.56
N HIS A 91 1.60 4.98 -4.49
CA HIS A 91 1.47 3.60 -4.02
C HIS A 91 0.59 3.54 -2.78
N VAL A 92 -0.49 2.76 -2.85
CA VAL A 92 -1.44 2.55 -1.74
C VAL A 92 -1.32 1.10 -1.29
N TYR A 93 -1.03 0.87 0.00
CA TYR A 93 -0.80 -0.46 0.55
C TYR A 93 -1.91 -0.85 1.53
N GLY A 94 -2.17 -2.15 1.63
CA GLY A 94 -3.08 -2.74 2.62
C GLY A 94 -3.23 -4.24 2.38
N ASP A 95 -3.50 -5.02 3.42
CA ASP A 95 -3.82 -6.46 3.34
C ASP A 95 -2.88 -7.28 2.42
N GLY A 96 -1.57 -7.02 2.50
CA GLY A 96 -0.54 -7.69 1.71
C GLY A 96 -0.65 -7.43 0.20
N LYS A 97 -1.31 -6.33 -0.18
CA LYS A 97 -1.51 -5.86 -1.55
C LYS A 97 -1.08 -4.40 -1.67
N MET A 98 -0.94 -4.00 -2.92
CA MET A 98 -0.59 -2.64 -3.28
C MET A 98 -1.32 -2.22 -4.56
N ALA A 99 -1.93 -1.04 -4.53
CA ALA A 99 -2.38 -0.35 -5.73
C ALA A 99 -1.35 0.70 -6.16
N VAL A 100 -0.94 0.65 -7.43
CA VAL A 100 -0.10 1.65 -8.10
C VAL A 100 -1.02 2.54 -8.93
N VAL A 101 -1.25 3.76 -8.46
CA VAL A 101 -2.01 4.79 -9.18
C VAL A 101 -1.02 5.62 -9.98
N ARG A 102 -1.11 5.58 -11.31
CA ARG A 102 -0.34 6.45 -12.20
C ARG A 102 -1.19 7.61 -12.68
N SER A 103 -0.55 8.76 -12.76
CA SER A 103 -1.20 9.98 -13.19
C SER A 103 -0.34 10.75 -14.16
N ASP A 104 -1.00 11.52 -15.01
CA ASP A 104 -0.37 12.44 -15.94
C ASP A 104 -0.51 13.87 -15.40
N GLY A 105 0.54 14.66 -15.53
CA GLY A 105 0.58 16.05 -15.08
C GLY A 105 -0.02 16.95 -16.14
N GLU A 106 -1.08 17.68 -15.80
CA GLU A 106 -1.61 18.73 -16.66
C GLU A 106 -0.90 20.05 -16.31
N VAL A 107 -0.36 20.74 -17.33
CA VAL A 107 0.29 22.05 -17.17
C VAL A 107 -0.76 23.10 -16.78
N GLY A 108 -1.04 23.20 -15.49
CA GLY A 108 -1.90 24.21 -14.89
C GLY A 108 -1.17 25.54 -14.65
N SER A 109 -1.94 26.60 -14.38
CA SER A 109 -1.39 27.93 -14.07
C SER A 109 -0.36 27.84 -12.93
N MET A 110 0.63 28.73 -12.97
CA MET A 110 1.91 28.77 -12.24
C MET A 110 1.92 28.51 -10.71
N ARG A 111 0.77 28.24 -10.07
CA ARG A 111 0.60 28.09 -8.61
C ARG A 111 0.16 26.71 -8.13
N VAL A 112 -0.51 25.87 -8.94
CA VAL A 112 -0.96 24.52 -8.52
C VAL A 112 -0.79 23.54 -9.69
N ARG A 113 0.09 22.54 -9.53
CA ARG A 113 0.16 21.41 -10.48
C ARG A 113 -1.08 20.53 -10.31
N ALA A 114 -1.77 20.25 -11.40
CA ALA A 114 -2.92 19.36 -11.43
C ALA A 114 -2.52 18.03 -12.09
N PHE A 115 -3.06 16.94 -11.58
CA PHE A 115 -2.80 15.59 -12.07
C PHE A 115 -4.12 14.89 -12.39
N VAL A 116 -4.08 13.98 -13.35
CA VAL A 116 -5.23 13.16 -13.74
C VAL A 116 -4.83 11.69 -13.72
N ILE A 117 -5.64 10.85 -13.07
CA ILE A 117 -5.40 9.40 -13.04
C ILE A 117 -5.51 8.84 -14.46
N ILE A 118 -4.48 8.10 -14.89
CA ILE A 118 -4.45 7.41 -16.18
C ILE A 118 -4.47 5.89 -16.06
N CYS A 119 -4.04 5.34 -14.92
CA CYS A 119 -3.91 3.91 -14.74
C CYS A 119 -3.92 3.55 -13.25
N ILE A 120 -4.57 2.44 -12.90
CA ILE A 120 -4.47 1.82 -11.58
C ILE A 120 -4.17 0.34 -11.78
N GLU A 121 -3.10 -0.12 -11.16
CA GLU A 121 -2.69 -1.53 -11.16
C GLU A 121 -2.70 -2.08 -9.74
N LEU A 122 -3.09 -3.33 -9.60
CA LEU A 122 -3.12 -4.06 -8.34
C LEU A 122 -2.02 -5.12 -8.34
N TRP A 123 -1.29 -5.18 -7.24
CA TRP A 123 -0.17 -6.08 -7.00
C TRP A 123 -0.34 -6.77 -5.65
N GLY A 124 0.14 -8.01 -5.53
CA GLY A 124 0.17 -8.78 -4.30
C GLY A 124 1.60 -9.11 -3.90
N VAL A 125 1.85 -9.25 -2.61
CA VAL A 125 3.14 -9.79 -2.14
C VAL A 125 3.33 -11.19 -2.70
N SER A 126 4.48 -11.45 -3.30
CA SER A 126 4.84 -12.74 -3.87
C SER A 126 4.82 -13.85 -2.83
N LEU A 127 4.75 -15.10 -3.30
CA LEU A 127 4.70 -16.27 -2.42
C LEU A 127 5.94 -16.39 -1.51
N ASP A 128 7.10 -15.93 -1.97
CA ASP A 128 8.35 -15.91 -1.21
C ASP A 128 8.53 -14.63 -0.37
N GLY A 129 7.58 -13.69 -0.43
CA GLY A 129 7.60 -12.46 0.35
C GLY A 129 8.64 -11.41 -0.08
N ASN A 130 9.44 -11.70 -1.11
CA ASN A 130 10.55 -10.87 -1.54
C ASN A 130 10.22 -9.89 -2.67
N GLY A 131 9.04 -10.03 -3.29
CA GLY A 131 8.64 -9.25 -4.45
C GLY A 131 7.15 -8.93 -4.48
N TRP A 132 6.76 -8.32 -5.59
CA TRP A 132 5.39 -7.96 -5.92
C TRP A 132 4.97 -8.66 -7.20
N ASP A 133 3.90 -9.45 -7.13
CA ASP A 133 3.29 -10.11 -8.27
C ASP A 133 2.12 -9.27 -8.79
N PHE A 134 2.08 -9.06 -10.11
CA PHE A 134 0.98 -8.36 -10.76
C PHE A 134 -0.30 -9.20 -10.66
N ILE A 135 -1.38 -8.57 -10.15
CA ILE A 135 -2.70 -9.21 -10.06
C ILE A 135 -3.55 -8.79 -11.25
N CYS A 136 -3.79 -7.49 -11.39
CA CYS A 136 -4.64 -6.97 -12.46
C CYS A 136 -4.45 -5.47 -12.70
N ARG A 137 -5.07 -4.98 -13.78
CA ARG A 137 -5.18 -3.56 -14.09
C ARG A 137 -6.65 -3.18 -14.13
N VAL A 138 -7.01 -2.08 -13.47
CA VAL A 138 -8.37 -1.55 -13.50
C VAL A 138 -8.78 -1.22 -14.96
N PRO A 139 -9.94 -1.69 -15.44
CA PRO A 139 -10.39 -1.45 -16.80
C PRO A 139 -10.42 0.04 -17.16
N LYS A 140 -9.94 0.38 -18.37
CA LYS A 140 -9.90 1.78 -18.85
C LYS A 140 -11.26 2.49 -18.75
N LYS A 141 -12.37 1.77 -19.01
CA LYS A 141 -13.73 2.32 -18.87
C LYS A 141 -14.04 2.80 -17.45
N LEU A 142 -13.50 2.14 -16.42
CA LEU A 142 -13.66 2.60 -15.03
C LEU A 142 -12.75 3.79 -14.75
N ILE A 143 -11.51 3.78 -15.25
CA ILE A 143 -10.59 4.92 -15.13
C ILE A 143 -11.23 6.19 -15.73
N GLU A 144 -11.81 6.12 -16.93
CA GLU A 144 -12.47 7.27 -17.56
C GLU A 144 -13.67 7.80 -16.75
N ARG A 145 -14.35 6.95 -15.95
CA ARG A 145 -15.46 7.37 -15.08
C ARG A 145 -15.02 8.12 -13.83
N ILE A 146 -13.81 7.86 -13.35
CA ILE A 146 -13.24 8.50 -12.15
C ILE A 146 -12.23 9.60 -12.50
N LYS A 147 -12.05 9.86 -13.80
CA LYS A 147 -11.08 10.80 -14.34
C LYS A 147 -11.47 12.22 -13.96
N LYS A 148 -10.60 12.87 -13.19
CA LYS A 148 -10.75 14.27 -12.76
C LYS A 148 -9.40 14.82 -12.33
N PRO A 149 -9.22 16.16 -12.35
CA PRO A 149 -8.00 16.78 -11.83
C PRO A 149 -7.93 16.64 -10.29
N TYR A 150 -6.71 16.47 -9.79
CA TYR A 150 -6.40 16.54 -8.37
C TYR A 150 -5.03 17.19 -8.13
N GLY A 151 -4.85 17.84 -6.99
CA GLY A 151 -3.57 18.39 -6.53
C GLY A 151 -2.88 17.48 -5.51
N VAL A 152 -3.66 16.83 -4.64
CA VAL A 152 -3.18 15.86 -3.65
C VAL A 152 -4.06 14.62 -3.69
N MET A 153 -3.45 13.45 -3.50
CA MET A 153 -4.17 12.18 -3.38
C MET A 153 -3.54 11.29 -2.32
N MET A 154 -4.39 10.65 -1.54
CA MET A 154 -4.05 9.56 -0.64
C MET A 154 -5.03 8.41 -0.85
N GLY A 155 -4.73 7.24 -0.30
CA GLY A 155 -5.67 6.14 -0.37
C GLY A 155 -5.46 5.10 0.71
N CYS A 156 -6.42 4.20 0.81
CA CYS A 156 -6.32 2.95 1.55
C CYS A 156 -6.75 1.79 0.66
N LEU A 157 -6.25 0.60 1.01
CA LEU A 157 -6.58 -0.64 0.35
C LEU A 157 -7.00 -1.65 1.42
N GLU A 158 -8.11 -2.35 1.18
CA GLU A 158 -8.63 -3.41 2.04
C GLU A 158 -9.08 -4.59 1.17
N GLU A 159 -8.80 -5.82 1.56
CA GLU A 159 -9.43 -7.01 1.00
C GLU A 159 -10.45 -7.56 1.99
N ARG A 160 -11.69 -7.72 1.52
CA ARG A 160 -12.74 -8.33 2.32
C ARG A 160 -13.66 -9.18 1.46
N ASP A 161 -13.94 -10.39 1.92
CA ASP A 161 -14.79 -11.37 1.24
C ASP A 161 -14.33 -11.65 -0.21
N GLY A 162 -13.00 -11.66 -0.43
CA GLY A 162 -12.38 -11.87 -1.74
C GLY A 162 -12.47 -10.69 -2.70
N VAL A 163 -12.96 -9.52 -2.25
CA VAL A 163 -13.03 -8.28 -3.04
C VAL A 163 -11.98 -7.30 -2.54
N VAL A 164 -11.16 -6.77 -3.45
CA VAL A 164 -10.19 -5.74 -3.13
C VAL A 164 -10.82 -4.37 -3.31
N ARG A 165 -10.84 -3.58 -2.24
CA ARG A 165 -11.37 -2.23 -2.19
C ARG A 165 -10.23 -1.25 -2.18
N VAL A 166 -10.21 -0.35 -3.14
CA VAL A 166 -9.28 0.78 -3.15
C VAL A 166 -10.12 2.04 -2.96
N VAL A 167 -9.84 2.76 -1.87
CA VAL A 167 -10.47 4.06 -1.59
C VAL A 167 -9.42 5.13 -1.78
N LEU A 168 -9.67 6.07 -2.68
CA LEU A 168 -8.80 7.21 -2.92
C LEU A 168 -9.50 8.48 -2.44
N LEU A 169 -8.79 9.28 -1.66
CA LEU A 169 -9.22 10.61 -1.25
C LEU A 169 -8.36 11.62 -2.00
N SER A 170 -9.01 12.44 -2.83
CA SER A 170 -8.36 13.48 -3.63
C SER A 170 -8.74 14.87 -3.13
N ASN A 171 -7.81 15.82 -3.20
CA ASN A 171 -8.08 17.24 -3.03
C ASN A 171 -7.71 18.01 -4.31
N TYR A 172 -8.59 18.90 -4.76
CA TYR A 172 -8.31 19.87 -5.81
C TYR A 172 -8.83 21.24 -5.39
N GLU A 173 -7.93 22.22 -5.26
CA GLU A 173 -8.27 23.60 -4.87
C GLU A 173 -9.17 23.71 -3.62
N GLY A 174 -8.96 22.83 -2.64
CA GLY A 174 -9.75 22.81 -1.40
C GLY A 174 -11.03 21.95 -1.46
N LEU A 175 -11.39 21.42 -2.63
CA LEU A 175 -12.49 20.45 -2.78
C LEU A 175 -11.98 19.04 -2.55
N TRP A 176 -12.60 18.34 -1.59
CA TRP A 176 -12.30 16.94 -1.28
C TRP A 176 -13.30 16.02 -1.96
N ASP A 177 -12.82 14.89 -2.48
CA ASP A 177 -13.67 13.89 -3.11
C ASP A 177 -13.12 12.46 -2.91
N LEU A 178 -14.04 11.51 -2.82
CA LEU A 178 -13.78 10.09 -2.51
C LEU A 178 -14.07 9.23 -3.74
N ILE A 179 -13.09 8.42 -4.14
CA ILE A 179 -13.22 7.44 -5.22
C ILE A 179 -13.17 6.05 -4.60
N TRP A 180 -14.16 5.22 -4.92
CA TRP A 180 -14.23 3.83 -4.49
C TRP A 180 -14.09 2.91 -5.70
N LEU A 181 -13.14 1.98 -5.62
CA LEU A 181 -12.92 0.97 -6.64
C LEU A 181 -13.01 -0.41 -6.01
N PHE A 182 -13.78 -1.27 -6.65
CA PHE A 182 -13.91 -2.68 -6.31
C PHE A 182 -13.24 -3.48 -7.42
N VAL A 183 -12.23 -4.24 -7.06
CA VAL A 183 -11.37 -5.01 -7.95
C VAL A 183 -11.45 -6.47 -7.59
#